data_AF-A0AAU1ER24-F1
#
_entry.id   AF-A0AAU1ER24-F1
#
_cell.length_a   1.000
_cell.length_b   1.000
_cell.length_c   1.000
_cell.angle_alpha   90.00
_cell.angle_beta   90.00
_cell.angle_gamma   90.00
#
_symmetry.space_group_name_H-M   'P 1'
#
loop_
_entity.id
_entity.type
_entity.pdbx_description
1 polymer ?
#
loop_
_entity_poly.entity_id
_entity_poly.type
_entity_poly.pdbx_seq_one_letter_code
_entity_poly.pdbx_strand_id
1 'polypeptide(L)'
;MAGSSHGHTPAAWTGVTIAFIGFCIAGVFMVAANPVGFWGGIAVVFLGGIVGGAMKAAGLGMPKETEAQVRARTQSATATVTATAQPATAQTSA
;
A
#
# COMPACT_ATOMS: atom_id res chain seq x y z
N MET A 1 -11.56 -4.13 15.24
CA MET A 1 -12.14 -2.92 14.62
C MET A 1 -11.23 -2.47 13.49
N ALA A 2 -11.54 -2.82 12.24
CA ALA A 2 -10.80 -2.31 11.07
C ALA A 2 -11.31 -0.90 10.75
N GLY A 3 -10.97 0.03 11.63
CA GLY A 3 -11.22 1.45 11.42
C GLY A 3 -10.32 1.96 10.30
N SER A 4 -10.91 2.83 9.49
CA SER A 4 -10.27 3.64 8.46
C SER A 4 -10.20 2.98 7.07
N SER A 5 -11.08 3.47 6.19
CA SER A 5 -11.14 3.26 4.74
C SER A 5 -9.80 3.60 4.08
N HIS A 6 -8.83 2.70 4.19
CA HIS A 6 -7.53 2.76 3.54
C HIS A 6 -7.58 1.96 2.24
N GLY A 7 -7.67 2.65 1.09
CA GLY A 7 -7.37 2.05 -0.21
C GLY A 7 -8.51 1.31 -0.91
N HIS A 8 -9.70 1.90 -1.03
CA HIS A 8 -10.74 1.39 -1.94
C HIS A 8 -10.54 1.77 -3.41
N THR A 9 -9.33 2.18 -3.83
CA THR A 9 -9.01 2.24 -5.26
C THR A 9 -8.76 0.82 -5.75
N PRO A 10 -9.60 0.26 -6.64
CA PRO A 10 -9.37 -1.08 -7.22
C PRO A 10 -7.99 -1.20 -7.88
N ALA A 11 -7.38 -0.07 -8.24
CA ALA A 11 -6.01 0.05 -8.72
C ALA A 11 -4.93 -0.55 -7.83
N ALA A 12 -5.07 -0.50 -6.50
CA ALA A 12 -4.04 -1.01 -5.59
C ALA A 12 -4.07 -2.54 -5.50
N TRP A 13 -5.26 -3.12 -5.47
CA TRP A 13 -5.48 -4.57 -5.34
C TRP A 13 -5.25 -5.29 -6.67
N THR A 14 -5.72 -4.73 -7.79
CA THR A 14 -5.80 -5.45 -9.08
C THR A 14 -4.45 -5.96 -9.56
N GLY A 15 -3.40 -5.13 -9.47
CA GLY A 15 -2.04 -5.57 -9.81
C GLY A 15 -1.54 -6.73 -8.95
N VAL A 16 -1.77 -6.69 -7.63
CA VAL A 16 -1.32 -7.77 -6.73
C VAL A 16 -2.11 -9.05 -6.92
N THR A 17 -3.43 -8.99 -7.16
CA THR A 17 -4.23 -10.19 -7.43
C THR A 17 -3.80 -10.88 -8.72
N ILE A 18 -3.55 -10.12 -9.79
CA ILE A 18 -3.09 -10.70 -11.06
C ILE A 18 -1.69 -11.33 -10.90
N ALA A 19 -0.78 -10.64 -10.21
CA ALA A 19 0.55 -11.19 -9.91
C ALA A 19 0.48 -12.46 -9.06
N PHE A 20 -0.43 -12.49 -8.07
CA PHE A 20 -0.63 -13.66 -7.20
C PHE A 20 -1.15 -14.88 -7.98
N ILE A 21 -2.12 -14.66 -8.87
CA ILE A 21 -2.63 -15.72 -9.76
C ILE A 21 -1.51 -16.24 -10.68
N GLY A 22 -0.73 -15.35 -11.29
CA GLY A 22 0.41 -15.74 -12.13
C GLY A 22 1.47 -16.54 -11.37
N PHE A 23 1.77 -16.14 -10.13
CA PHE A 23 2.68 -16.86 -9.24
C PHE A 23 2.15 -18.27 -8.89
N CYS A 24 0.86 -18.41 -8.57
CA CYS A 24 0.24 -19.71 -8.32
C CYS A 24 0.32 -20.62 -9.55
N ILE A 25 0.04 -20.10 -10.75
CA ILE A 25 0.15 -20.84 -12.01
C ILE A 25 1.59 -21.29 -12.24
N ALA A 26 2.56 -20.39 -12.09
CA ALA A 26 3.98 -20.72 -12.23
C ALA A 26 4.41 -21.81 -11.24
N GLY A 27 3.94 -21.74 -9.98
CA GLY A 27 4.23 -22.76 -8.95
C GLY A 27 3.69 -24.15 -9.31
N VAL A 28 2.45 -24.24 -9.78
CA VAL A 28 1.84 -25.52 -10.20
C VAL A 28 2.61 -26.14 -11.36
N PHE A 29 2.97 -25.36 -12.37
CA PHE A 29 3.69 -25.88 -13.54
C PHE A 29 5.17 -26.13 -13.29
N MET A 30 5.79 -25.44 -12.34
CA MET A 30 7.13 -25.76 -11.84
C MET A 30 7.14 -27.17 -11.23
N VAL A 31 6.15 -27.50 -10.39
CA VAL A 31 6.03 -28.85 -9.79
C VAL A 31 5.73 -29.91 -10.84
N ALA A 32 4.94 -29.59 -11.85
CA ALA A 32 4.64 -30.49 -12.97
C ALA A 32 5.80 -30.66 -13.98
N ALA A 33 6.98 -30.09 -13.72
CA ALA A 33 8.14 -30.07 -14.61
C ALA A 33 7.81 -29.63 -16.05
N ASN A 34 6.81 -28.74 -16.20
CA ASN A 34 6.35 -28.27 -17.50
C ASN A 34 6.84 -26.82 -17.72
N PRO A 35 7.95 -26.64 -18.45
CA PRO A 35 8.56 -25.32 -18.63
C PRO A 35 7.64 -24.36 -19.41
N VAL A 36 6.80 -24.86 -20.31
CA VAL A 36 5.87 -24.03 -21.09
C VAL A 36 4.82 -23.40 -20.18
N GLY A 37 4.26 -24.19 -19.26
CA GLY A 37 3.29 -23.69 -18.27
C GLY A 37 3.91 -22.71 -17.27
N PHE A 38 5.18 -22.91 -16.89
CA PHE A 38 5.92 -21.97 -16.04
C PHE A 38 6.09 -20.61 -16.72
N TRP A 39 6.52 -20.57 -17.98
CA TRP A 39 6.63 -19.33 -18.75
C TRP A 39 5.27 -18.66 -18.97
N GLY A 40 4.20 -19.45 -19.11
CA GLY A 40 2.82 -18.94 -19.10
C GLY A 40 2.49 -18.19 -17.80
N GLY A 41 2.82 -18.77 -16.64
CA GLY A 41 2.65 -18.11 -15.34
C GLY A 41 3.47 -16.82 -15.22
N ILE A 42 4.72 -16.83 -15.67
CA ILE A 42 5.58 -15.63 -15.71
C ILE A 42 4.97 -14.53 -16.60
N ALA A 43 4.41 -14.87 -17.76
CA ALA A 43 3.74 -13.91 -18.63
C ALA A 43 2.54 -13.24 -17.95
N VAL A 44 1.78 -13.99 -17.14
CA VAL A 44 0.65 -13.46 -16.35
C VAL A 44 1.13 -12.49 -15.27
N VAL A 45 2.26 -12.78 -14.60
CA VAL A 45 2.85 -11.86 -13.62
C VAL A 45 3.26 -10.53 -14.28
N PHE A 46 3.89 -10.59 -15.45
CA PHE A 46 4.25 -9.37 -16.20
C PHE A 46 3.01 -8.57 -16.60
N LEU A 47 1.93 -9.25 -17.02
CA LEU A 47 0.63 -8.61 -17.27
C LEU A 47 0.09 -7.89 -16.03
N GLY A 48 0.20 -8.50 -14.85
CA GLY A 48 -0.16 -7.85 -13.58
C GLY A 48 0.64 -6.57 -13.29
N GLY A 49 1.95 -6.60 -13.60
CA GLY A 49 2.82 -5.42 -13.50
C GLY A 49 2.44 -4.32 -14.50
N ILE A 50 2.12 -4.68 -15.74
CA ILE A 50 1.66 -3.75 -16.78
C ILE A 50 0.33 -3.10 -16.36
N VAL A 51 -0.62 -3.89 -15.86
CA VAL A 51 -1.93 -3.39 -15.39
C VAL A 51 -1.76 -2.47 -14.18
N GLY A 52 -0.97 -2.87 -13.18
CA GLY A 52 -0.68 -2.03 -12.02
C GLY A 52 0.04 -0.72 -12.41
N GLY A 53 0.96 -0.79 -13.36
CA GLY A 53 1.65 0.37 -13.93
C GLY A 53 0.71 1.29 -14.71
N ALA A 54 -0.17 0.74 -15.53
CA ALA A 54 -1.19 1.49 -16.27
C ALA A 54 -2.17 2.19 -15.33
N MET A 55 -2.58 1.55 -14.24
CA MET A 55 -3.48 2.14 -13.25
C MET A 55 -2.78 3.23 -12.41
N LYS A 56 -1.47 3.09 -12.17
CA LYS A 56 -0.65 4.16 -11.59
C LYS A 56 -0.52 5.35 -12.55
N ALA A 57 -0.33 5.10 -13.85
CA ALA A 57 -0.26 6.13 -14.88
C ALA A 57 -1.62 6.83 -15.11
N ALA A 58 -2.73 6.11 -14.93
CA ALA A 58 -4.09 6.63 -15.00
C ALA A 58 -4.51 7.50 -13.79
N GLY A 59 -3.59 7.80 -12.85
CA GLY A 59 -3.84 8.73 -11.74
C GLY A 59 -4.62 8.14 -10.55
N LEU A 60 -4.88 6.83 -10.54
CA LEU A 60 -5.52 6.13 -9.42
C LEU A 60 -4.51 5.70 -8.33
N GLY A 61 -3.21 5.88 -8.59
CA GLY A 61 -2.12 5.60 -7.67
C GLY A 61 -1.79 6.80 -6.78
N MET A 62 -2.58 6.95 -5.71
CA MET A 62 -2.47 7.97 -4.65
C MET A 62 -2.87 9.41 -5.04
N PRO A 63 -3.88 10.01 -4.38
CA PRO A 63 -3.98 11.45 -4.33
C PRO A 63 -2.71 11.97 -3.62
N LYS A 64 -1.92 12.76 -4.34
CA LYS A 64 -0.75 13.46 -3.81
C LYS A 64 -1.20 14.18 -2.53
N GLU A 65 -0.59 13.87 -1.37
CA GLU A 65 -0.89 14.57 -0.11
C GLU A 65 -0.83 16.08 -0.42
N THR A 66 -1.98 16.75 -0.34
CA THR A 66 -2.03 18.18 -0.59
C THR A 66 -1.18 18.86 0.47
N GLU A 67 -0.53 19.99 0.17
CA GLU A 67 0.28 20.73 1.14
C GLU A 67 -0.47 21.00 2.46
N ALA A 68 -1.80 21.12 2.40
CA ALA A 68 -2.68 21.21 3.55
C ALA A 68 -2.64 19.97 4.49
N GLN A 69 -2.55 18.76 3.94
CA GLN A 69 -2.47 17.50 4.70
C GLN A 69 -1.09 17.32 5.33
N VAL A 70 -0.03 17.70 4.61
CA VAL A 70 1.34 17.73 5.15
C VAL A 70 1.42 18.72 6.33
N ARG A 71 0.87 19.93 6.17
CA ARG A 71 0.80 20.93 7.26
C ARG A 71 -0.01 20.43 8.46
N ALA A 72 -1.16 19.78 8.24
CA ALA A 72 -1.99 19.24 9.31
C ALA A 72 -1.26 18.12 10.09
N ARG A 73 -0.53 17.23 9.40
CA ARG A 73 0.29 16.19 10.02
C ARG A 73 1.41 16.77 10.86
N THR A 74 2.13 17.77 10.33
CA THR A 74 3.20 18.44 11.08
C THR A 74 2.64 19.14 12.32
N GLN A 75 1.51 19.86 12.21
CA GLN A 75 0.85 20.50 13.35
C GLN A 75 0.41 19.49 14.42
N SER A 76 -0.10 18.32 14.01
CA SER A 76 -0.48 17.23 14.91
C SER A 76 0.74 16.66 15.65
N ALA A 77 1.85 16.46 14.94
CA ALA A 77 3.10 15.97 15.51
C ALA A 77 3.68 16.96 16.54
N THR A 78 3.66 18.26 16.24
CA THR A 78 4.11 19.29 17.18
C THR A 78 3.21 19.37 18.41
N ALA A 79 1.89 19.28 18.23
CA ALA A 79 0.93 19.29 19.33
C ALA A 79 1.10 18.09 20.29
N THR A 80 1.38 16.89 19.75
CA THR A 80 1.65 15.71 20.57
C THR A 80 2.96 15.83 21.36
N VAL A 81 4.01 16.41 20.76
CA VAL A 81 5.30 16.66 21.43
C VAL A 81 5.18 17.69 22.56
N THR A 82 4.41 18.77 22.35
CA THR A 82 4.15 19.77 23.39
C THR A 82 3.29 19.20 24.52
N ALA A 83 2.30 18.35 24.21
CA ALA A 83 1.46 17.71 25.21
C ALA A 83 2.21 16.68 26.09
N THR A 84 3.23 15.99 25.52
CA THR A 84 4.06 15.04 26.28
C THR A 84 5.21 15.69 27.05
N ALA A 85 5.56 16.95 26.77
CA ALA A 85 6.51 17.73 27.57
C ALA A 85 5.89 18.32 28.86
N GLN A 86 4.57 18.24 29.03
CA GLN A 86 3.85 18.70 30.21
C GLN A 86 3.47 17.53 31.15
N PRO A 87 4.44 16.92 31.85
CA PRO A 87 4.13 16.37 33.17
C PRO A 87 5.32 16.49 34.14
N ALA A 88 5.45 17.60 34.87
CA ALA A 88 6.23 17.61 36.13
C ALA A 88 6.02 18.86 37.00
N THR A 89 5.78 20.03 36.41
CA THR A 89 5.85 21.30 37.18
C THR A 89 4.53 21.78 37.77
N ALA A 90 3.39 21.14 37.44
CA ALA A 90 2.06 21.58 37.88
C ALA A 90 1.47 20.79 39.07
N GLN A 91 2.16 19.78 39.63
CA GLN A 91 1.64 18.95 40.73
C GLN A 91 2.31 19.16 42.10
N THR A 92 3.26 20.10 42.26
CA THR A 92 3.99 20.33 43.54
C THR A 92 3.60 21.63 44.24
N SER A 93 2.32 21.98 44.21
CA SER A 93 1.79 23.09 45.02
C SER A 93 0.41 22.73 45.54
N ALA A 94 0.39 21.82 46.52
CA ALA A 94 -0.71 21.60 47.45
C ALA A 94 -0.10 21.33 48.83
#